data_AF-A0A2M7PTQ2-F1
#
_entry.id   AF-A0A2M7PTQ2-F1
#
_cell.length_a   1.000
_cell.length_b   1.000
_cell.length_c   1.000
_cell.angle_alpha   90.00
_cell.angle_beta   90.00
_cell.angle_gamma   90.00
#
_symmetry.space_group_name_H-M   'P 1'
#
loop_
_entity.id
_entity.type
_entity.pdbx_description
1 polymer ?
#
loop_
_entity_poly.entity_id
_entity_poly.type
_entity_poly.pdbx_seq_one_letter_code
_entity_poly.pdbx_strand_id
1 'polypeptide(L)'
;MFKKIPHTYVIIFSLILFSAVLTWIIPGGEYGREIIQVNGIDRTVIDKDSFHYTDSQPQTWQIFSAFFEGFTRQSGIIVFILM
;
A
#
# COMPACT_ATOMS: atom_id res chain seq x y z
N MET A 1 -10.30 34.32 -5.30
CA MET A 1 -9.54 34.02 -6.54
C MET A 1 -9.02 32.58 -6.46
N PHE A 2 -9.89 31.59 -6.69
CA PHE A 2 -9.53 30.17 -6.65
C PHE A 2 -8.76 29.84 -7.93
N LYS A 3 -7.46 30.13 -7.88
CA LYS A 3 -6.53 30.00 -9.00
C LYS A 3 -6.36 28.52 -9.33
N LYS A 4 -6.71 28.16 -10.58
CA LYS A 4 -6.29 27.00 -11.39
C LYS A 4 -6.13 25.67 -10.64
N ILE A 5 -6.79 24.62 -11.15
CA ILE A 5 -6.57 23.23 -10.73
C ILE A 5 -5.07 23.01 -10.49
N PRO A 6 -4.66 22.60 -9.29
CA PRO A 6 -3.25 22.42 -8.97
C PRO A 6 -2.66 21.39 -9.93
N HIS A 7 -1.38 21.59 -10.27
CA HIS A 7 -0.69 20.67 -11.19
C HIS A 7 -0.79 19.24 -10.66
N THR A 8 -0.90 18.25 -11.56
CA THR A 8 -1.07 16.83 -11.18
C THR A 8 -0.02 16.37 -10.18
N TYR A 9 1.23 16.81 -10.33
CA TYR A 9 2.31 16.56 -9.37
C TYR A 9 2.03 17.06 -7.95
N VAL A 10 1.39 18.23 -7.80
CA VAL A 10 1.01 18.78 -6.49
C VAL A 10 -0.08 17.93 -5.86
N ILE A 11 -1.05 17.48 -6.65
CA ILE A 11 -2.13 16.59 -6.19
C ILE A 11 -1.53 15.27 -5.69
N ILE A 12 -0.68 14.63 -6.48
CA ILE A 12 -0.05 13.36 -6.11
C ILE A 12 0.80 13.54 -4.85
N PHE A 13 1.62 14.58 -4.79
CA PHE A 13 2.45 14.86 -3.61
C PHE A 13 1.59 15.08 -2.35
N SER A 14 0.47 15.82 -2.46
CA SER A 14 -0.46 16.00 -1.34
C SER A 14 -1.11 14.70 -0.88
N LEU A 15 -1.42 13.77 -1.80
CA LEU A 15 -1.96 12.46 -1.47
C LEU A 15 -0.94 11.58 -0.75
N ILE A 16 0.33 11.62 -1.15
CA ILE A 16 1.40 10.90 -0.46
C ILE A 16 1.57 11.44 0.96
N LEU A 17 1.64 12.78 1.12
CA LEU A 17 1.77 13.39 2.43
C LEU A 17 0.58 13.07 3.34
N PHE A 18 -0.64 13.16 2.80
CA PHE A 18 -1.84 12.79 3.52
C PHE A 18 -1.84 11.32 3.96
N SER A 19 -1.47 10.41 3.06
CA SER A 19 -1.37 8.97 3.36
C SER A 19 -0.32 8.69 4.42
N ALA A 20 0.84 9.37 4.36
CA ALA A 20 1.87 9.27 5.39
C ALA A 20 1.37 9.77 6.74
N VAL A 21 0.59 10.86 6.78
CA VAL A 21 -0.03 11.33 8.03
C VAL A 21 -0.93 10.29 8.66
N LEU A 22 -1.73 9.60 7.84
CA LEU A 22 -2.62 8.55 8.32
C LEU A 22 -1.86 7.37 8.93
N THR A 23 -0.61 7.09 8.53
CA THR A 23 0.19 5.99 9.11
C THR A 23 0.55 6.19 10.58
N TRP A 24 0.48 7.41 11.10
CA TRP A 24 0.62 7.67 12.55
C TRP A 24 -0.66 7.38 13.33
N ILE A 25 -1.83 7.54 12.69
CA ILE A 25 -3.13 7.52 13.36
C ILE A 25 -3.80 6.15 13.22
N ILE A 26 -3.62 5.50 12.06
CA ILE A 26 -4.30 4.26 11.70
C ILE A 26 -3.31 3.10 11.82
N PRO A 27 -3.51 2.16 12.77
CA PRO A 27 -2.69 0.96 12.85
C PRO A 27 -2.93 0.02 11.66
N GLY A 28 -1.93 -0.79 11.36
CA GLY A 28 -2.10 -1.85 10.37
C GLY A 28 -3.07 -2.93 10.87
N GLY A 29 -3.52 -3.77 9.95
CA GLY A 29 -4.30 -4.96 10.29
C GLY A 29 -3.86 -6.11 9.42
N GLU A 30 -3.65 -7.27 10.03
CA GLU A 30 -3.26 -8.49 9.33
C GLU A 30 -4.19 -9.63 9.73
N TYR A 31 -4.49 -10.49 8.76
CA TYR A 31 -5.13 -11.77 9.03
C TYR A 31 -4.07 -12.86 9.06
N GLY A 32 -4.13 -13.71 10.07
CA GLY A 32 -3.38 -14.94 10.12
C GLY A 32 -3.66 -15.82 8.90
N ARG A 33 -2.62 -16.54 8.47
CA ARG A 33 -2.71 -17.53 7.41
C ARG A 33 -2.43 -18.89 8.01
N GLU A 34 -3.35 -19.82 7.83
CA GLU A 34 -3.20 -21.21 8.25
C GLU A 34 -3.01 -22.09 7.02
N ILE A 35 -2.18 -23.14 7.16
CA ILE A 35 -2.03 -24.16 6.12
C ILE A 35 -3.03 -25.27 6.44
N ILE A 36 -4.09 -25.36 5.66
CA ILE A 36 -5.05 -26.45 5.76
C ILE A 36 -4.83 -27.44 4.62
N GLN A 37 -4.86 -28.73 4.96
CA GLN A 37 -4.70 -29.80 3.99
C GLN A 37 -6.04 -30.07 3.31
N VAL A 38 -6.18 -29.68 2.03
CA VAL A 38 -7.41 -29.93 1.25
C VAL A 38 -7.07 -30.95 0.17
N ASN A 39 -7.65 -32.14 0.27
CA ASN A 39 -7.42 -33.26 -0.67
C ASN A 39 -5.93 -33.67 -0.78
N GLY A 40 -5.18 -33.65 0.32
CA GLY A 40 -3.77 -34.01 0.35
C GLY A 40 -2.82 -32.93 -0.17
N ILE A 41 -3.33 -31.75 -0.54
CA ILE A 41 -2.55 -30.60 -0.97
C ILE A 41 -2.65 -29.52 0.12
N ASP A 42 -1.49 -29.07 0.59
CA ASP A 42 -1.39 -27.96 1.54
C ASP A 42 -1.87 -26.68 0.85
N ARG A 43 -2.89 -26.04 1.43
CA ARG A 43 -3.41 -24.75 0.98
C ARG A 43 -3.28 -23.74 2.09
N THR A 44 -2.57 -22.65 1.82
CA THR A 44 -2.54 -21.49 2.69
C THR A 44 -3.87 -20.75 2.56
N VAL A 45 -4.68 -20.78 3.62
CA VAL A 45 -5.99 -20.11 3.68
C VAL A 45 -5.94 -19.04 4.75
N ILE A 46 -6.63 -17.93 4.51
CA ILE A 46 -6.77 -16.85 5.47
C ILE A 46 -7.78 -17.29 6.52
N ASP A 47 -7.37 -17.31 7.79
CA ASP A 47 -8.30 -17.54 8.89
C ASP A 47 -9.10 -16.26 9.13
N LYS A 48 -10.42 -16.35 8.94
CA LYS A 48 -11.34 -15.20 9.02
C LYS A 48 -11.45 -14.62 10.42
N ASP A 49 -11.22 -15.42 11.45
CA ASP A 49 -11.37 -15.01 12.85
C ASP A 49 -10.03 -14.52 13.46
N SER A 50 -8.94 -14.60 12.69
CA SER A 50 -7.58 -14.25 13.14
C SER A 50 -7.17 -12.78 12.92
N PHE A 51 -8.13 -11.90 12.60
CA PHE A 51 -7.82 -10.49 12.41
C PHE A 51 -7.24 -9.89 13.68
N HIS A 52 -6.06 -9.30 13.55
CA HIS A 52 -5.44 -8.53 14.62
C HIS A 52 -4.85 -7.25 14.07
N TYR A 53 -4.90 -6.20 14.89
CA TYR A 53 -4.20 -4.96 14.59
C TYR A 53 -2.70 -5.17 14.78
N THR A 54 -1.92 -4.65 13.85
CA THR A 54 -0.46 -4.65 13.90
C THR A 54 0.05 -3.26 14.30
N ASP A 55 1.29 -3.21 14.77
CA ASP A 55 1.91 -1.95 15.18
C ASP A 55 1.95 -0.95 14.03
N SER A 56 1.58 0.30 14.33
CA SER A 56 1.66 1.39 13.36
C SER A 56 3.10 1.56 12.90
N GLN A 57 3.31 1.58 11.58
CA GLN A 57 4.61 1.85 10.95
C GLN A 57 4.63 3.26 10.35
N PRO A 58 4.97 4.27 11.16
CA PRO A 58 4.91 5.66 10.74
C PRO A 58 5.88 5.98 9.59
N GLN A 59 5.38 6.62 8.54
CA GLN A 59 6.16 7.01 7.37
C GLN A 59 6.63 8.46 7.50
N THR A 60 7.94 8.69 7.48
CA THR A 60 8.58 10.01 7.54
C THR A 60 9.32 10.29 6.23
N TRP A 61 10.60 9.95 6.16
CA TRP A 61 11.47 10.15 5.00
C TRP A 61 11.11 9.25 3.81
N GLN A 62 10.36 8.19 4.05
CA GLN A 62 9.86 7.25 3.05
C GLN A 62 8.91 7.92 2.04
N ILE A 63 8.34 9.09 2.37
CA ILE A 63 7.51 9.89 1.43
C ILE A 63 8.27 10.20 0.14
N PHE A 64 9.59 10.43 0.23
CA PHE A 64 10.42 10.74 -0.93
C PHE A 64 10.70 9.52 -1.81
N SER A 65 10.75 8.32 -1.24
CA SER A 65 10.91 7.07 -1.99
C SER A 65 9.58 6.49 -2.49
N ALA A 66 8.47 6.81 -1.84
CA ALA A 66 7.14 6.26 -2.13
C ALA A 66 6.72 6.45 -3.59
N PHE A 67 7.06 7.59 -4.19
CA PHE A 67 6.80 7.82 -5.62
C PHE A 67 7.57 6.82 -6.48
N PHE A 68 8.89 6.70 -6.29
CA PHE A 68 9.73 5.78 -7.06
C PHE A 68 9.30 4.32 -6.87
N GLU A 69 9.03 3.91 -5.64
CA GLU A 69 8.58 2.55 -5.32
C GLU A 69 7.25 2.21 -6.00
N GLY A 70 6.31 3.17 -6.04
CA GLY A 70 5.07 3.03 -6.80
C GLY A 70 5.30 2.79 -8.29
N PHE A 71 6.26 3.50 -8.90
CA PHE A 71 6.65 3.28 -10.30
C PHE A 71 7.30 1.90 -10.51
N THR A 72 8.18 1.47 -9.61
CA THR A 72 8.82 0.15 -9.68
C THR A 72 7.78 -0.97 -9.60
N ARG A 73 6.80 -0.85 -8.69
CA ARG A 73 5.70 -1.82 -8.57
C ARG A 73 4.85 -1.89 -9.85
N GLN A 74 4.67 -0.76 -10.53
CA GLN A 74 3.91 -0.67 -11.78
C GLN A 74 4.74 -0.98 -13.05
N SER A 75 6.04 -1.21 -12.91
CA SER A 75 6.97 -1.39 -14.03
C SER A 75 6.53 -2.47 -15.02
N GLY A 76 5.96 -3.59 -14.55
CA GLY A 76 5.47 -4.66 -15.42
C GLY A 76 4.38 -4.19 -16.40
N ILE A 77 3.46 -3.34 -15.96
CA ILE A 77 2.40 -2.79 -16.82
C ILE A 77 2.98 -1.75 -17.78
N ILE A 78 3.92 -0.92 -17.32
CA ILE A 78 4.59 0.08 -18.16
C ILE A 78 5.38 -0.62 -19.29
N VAL A 79 6.15 -1.66 -18.96
CA VAL A 79 6.92 -2.44 -19.94
C VAL A 79 5.99 -3.11 -20.95
N PHE A 80 4.88 -3.71 -20.50
CA PHE A 80 3.90 -4.36 -21.38
C PHE A 80 3.24 -3.39 -22.39
N ILE A 81 3.04 -2.12 -22.02
CA ILE A 81 2.42 -1.12 -22.92
C ILE A 81 3.45 -0.55 -23.92
N LEU A 82 4.71 -0.40 -23.50
CA LEU A 82 5.75 0.29 -24.27
C LEU A 82 6.54 -0.62 -25.22
N MET A 83 6.58 -1.93 -24.97
CA MET A 83 7.21 -2.94 -25.83
C MET A 83 6.16 -3.60 -26.73
#